data_AF-A0A3D0UW57-F1
#
_entry.id   AF-A0A3D0UW57-F1
#
_cell.length_a   1.000
_cell.length_b   1.000
_cell.length_c   1.000
_cell.angle_alpha   90.00
_cell.angle_beta   90.00
_cell.angle_gamma   90.00
#
_symmetry.space_group_name_H-M   'P 1'
#
loop_
_entity.id
_entity.type
_entity.pdbx_description
1 polymer ?
#
loop_
_entity_poly.entity_id
_entity_poly.type
_entity_poly.pdbx_seq_one_letter_code
_entity_poly.pdbx_strand_id
1 'polypeptide(L)'
;MSLYQRQVQKLSLKQKVFGNFISISRAICPNCNHQLDDNQIIAGFSNDPYDFHTTCPKCRKKFLSYLIIRDSETNEEKELTPIVFMCKVQTLQAMKTIKEKRGKIGISYLGKNNRQLFYNMIRHFGTYGNSISMLN
;
A
#
# COMPACT_ATOMS: atom_id res chain seq x y z
N MET A 1 30.81 -0.78 15.51
CA MET A 1 29.35 -0.55 15.48
C MET A 1 28.67 -1.78 16.04
N SER A 2 27.95 -1.69 17.16
CA SER A 2 27.44 -2.86 17.91
C SER A 2 26.17 -3.44 17.27
N LEU A 3 25.89 -4.72 17.53
CA LEU A 3 24.66 -5.41 17.06
C LEU A 3 23.38 -4.68 17.52
N TYR A 4 23.44 -4.03 18.68
CA TYR A 4 22.38 -3.17 19.22
C TYR A 4 22.15 -1.92 18.35
N GLN A 5 23.20 -1.26 17.87
CA GLN A 5 23.09 -0.11 16.95
C GLN A 5 22.46 -0.52 15.60
N ARG A 6 22.69 -1.75 15.13
CA ARG A 6 22.03 -2.30 13.94
C ARG A 6 20.55 -2.64 14.17
N GLN A 7 20.16 -3.06 15.38
CA GLN A 7 18.76 -3.32 15.74
C GLN A 7 17.95 -2.03 15.90
N VAL A 8 18.53 -0.98 16.51
CA VAL A 8 17.90 0.34 16.64
C VAL A 8 17.74 1.02 15.27
N GLN A 9 18.67 0.80 14.33
CA GLN A 9 18.49 1.24 12.92
C GLN A 9 17.37 0.49 12.19
N LYS A 10 17.12 -0.79 12.51
CA LYS A 10 16.01 -1.57 11.93
C LYS A 10 14.63 -1.15 12.47
N LEU A 11 14.58 -0.57 13.67
CA LEU A 11 13.35 -0.01 14.25
C LEU A 11 12.94 1.35 13.65
N SER A 12 13.80 2.02 12.87
CA SER A 12 13.55 3.41 12.45
C SER A 12 12.98 3.62 11.05
N LEU A 13 12.53 2.60 10.31
CA LEU A 13 11.98 2.80 8.95
C LEU A 13 10.45 2.85 8.90
N LYS A 14 9.75 2.11 9.78
CA LYS A 14 8.31 2.30 10.00
C LYS A 14 8.03 3.70 10.57
N GLN A 15 8.78 4.11 11.60
CA GLN A 15 8.57 5.40 12.29
C GLN A 15 9.14 6.62 11.56
N LYS A 16 10.27 6.55 10.83
CA LYS A 16 10.80 7.75 10.13
C LYS A 16 10.08 8.08 8.82
N VAL A 17 9.41 7.10 8.21
CA VAL A 17 8.77 7.28 6.90
C VAL A 17 7.28 7.55 7.04
N PHE A 18 6.66 7.07 8.13
CA PHE A 18 5.24 7.25 8.43
C PHE A 18 4.98 8.07 9.72
N GLY A 19 5.98 8.45 10.53
CA GLY A 19 5.66 9.00 11.85
C GLY A 19 4.66 8.10 12.61
N ASN A 20 3.64 8.74 13.16
CA ASN A 20 2.46 8.13 13.79
C ASN A 20 1.32 7.93 12.77
N PHE A 21 1.54 7.37 11.58
CA PHE A 21 0.46 7.18 10.59
C PHE A 21 -0.04 5.74 10.52
N ILE A 22 -1.36 5.57 10.40
CA ILE A 22 -2.03 4.30 10.12
C ILE A 22 -2.64 4.34 8.72
N SER A 23 -2.62 3.18 8.03
CA SER A 23 -3.34 3.01 6.76
C SER A 23 -4.54 2.08 6.98
N ILE A 24 -5.69 2.47 6.44
CA ILE A 24 -6.95 1.72 6.56
C ILE A 24 -7.54 1.58 5.16
N SER A 25 -7.98 0.38 4.79
CA SER A 25 -8.69 0.21 3.53
C SER A 25 -10.14 0.67 3.66
N ARG A 26 -10.62 1.41 2.68
CA ARG A 26 -12.01 1.85 2.55
C ARG A 26 -12.53 1.36 1.19
N ALA A 27 -13.53 0.49 1.22
CA ALA A 27 -14.20 0.00 0.03
C ALA A 27 -15.70 -0.08 0.30
N ILE A 28 -16.45 0.85 -0.27
CA ILE A 28 -17.92 0.86 -0.23
C ILE A 28 -18.40 0.63 -1.65
N CYS A 29 -19.14 -0.45 -1.87
CA CYS A 29 -19.64 -0.77 -3.20
C CYS A 29 -20.63 0.32 -3.66
N PRO A 30 -20.41 0.98 -4.81
CA PRO A 30 -21.27 2.08 -5.27
C PRO A 30 -22.66 1.63 -5.72
N ASN A 31 -22.88 0.33 -5.90
CA ASN A 31 -24.14 -0.22 -6.39
C ASN A 31 -25.07 -0.69 -5.26
N CYS A 32 -24.52 -1.27 -4.19
CA CYS A 32 -25.31 -1.85 -3.10
C CYS A 32 -24.94 -1.32 -1.71
N ASN A 33 -24.07 -0.32 -1.65
CA ASN A 33 -23.55 0.31 -0.42
C ASN A 33 -22.91 -0.66 0.59
N HIS A 34 -22.61 -1.88 0.16
CA HIS A 34 -21.92 -2.83 1.02
C HIS A 34 -20.49 -2.37 1.28
N GLN A 35 -20.16 -2.14 2.54
CA GLN A 35 -18.80 -1.92 3.00
C GLN A 35 -18.05 -3.25 3.06
N LEU A 36 -16.91 -3.33 2.39
CA LEU A 36 -16.04 -4.50 2.38
C LEU A 36 -14.91 -4.33 3.41
N ASP A 37 -14.54 -5.43 4.04
CA ASP A 37 -13.30 -5.55 4.81
C ASP A 37 -12.08 -5.90 3.91
N ASP A 38 -10.88 -5.86 4.46
CA ASP A 38 -9.64 -6.16 3.74
C ASP A 38 -9.65 -7.54 3.05
N ASN A 39 -10.21 -8.56 3.71
CA ASN A 39 -10.24 -9.91 3.16
C ASN A 39 -11.19 -9.99 1.96
N GLN A 40 -12.35 -9.35 2.07
CA GLN A 40 -13.32 -9.26 0.97
C GLN A 40 -12.78 -8.46 -0.20
N ILE A 41 -12.05 -7.36 0.06
CA ILE A 41 -11.39 -6.58 -0.99
C ILE A 41 -10.39 -7.47 -1.74
N ILE A 42 -9.51 -8.16 -1.00
CA ILE A 42 -8.46 -9.01 -1.58
C ILE A 42 -9.08 -10.19 -2.35
N ALA A 43 -10.08 -10.85 -1.79
CA ALA A 43 -10.78 -11.97 -2.44
C ALA A 43 -11.54 -11.53 -3.70
N GLY A 44 -11.91 -10.25 -3.80
CA GLY A 44 -12.59 -9.69 -4.96
C GLY A 44 -11.66 -9.28 -6.11
N PHE A 45 -10.34 -9.22 -5.90
CA PHE A 45 -9.39 -8.94 -6.97
C PHE A 45 -9.32 -10.09 -7.98
N SER A 46 -9.06 -9.75 -9.24
CA SER A 46 -8.77 -10.75 -10.26
C SER A 46 -7.31 -11.21 -10.16
N ASN A 47 -6.97 -12.28 -10.90
CA ASN A 47 -5.59 -12.76 -11.01
C ASN A 47 -4.72 -11.87 -11.91
N ASP A 48 -5.28 -10.83 -12.54
CA ASP A 48 -4.53 -9.88 -13.36
C ASP A 48 -3.87 -8.81 -12.45
N PRO A 49 -2.52 -8.75 -12.38
CA PRO A 49 -1.83 -7.76 -11.56
C PRO A 49 -1.97 -6.31 -12.06
N TYR A 50 -2.59 -6.09 -13.23
CA TYR A 50 -2.90 -4.77 -13.77
C TYR A 50 -4.35 -4.32 -13.54
N ASP A 51 -5.24 -5.23 -13.07
CA ASP A 51 -6.63 -4.90 -12.73
C ASP A 51 -6.76 -4.55 -11.24
N PHE A 52 -6.86 -3.27 -10.91
CA PHE A 52 -6.99 -2.78 -9.53
C PHE A 52 -8.43 -2.77 -9.01
N HIS A 53 -9.39 -3.37 -9.72
CA HIS A 53 -10.78 -3.44 -9.25
C HIS A 53 -11.02 -4.64 -8.35
N THR A 54 -11.73 -4.40 -7.26
CA THR A 54 -12.31 -5.47 -6.44
C THR A 54 -13.76 -5.73 -6.83
N THR A 55 -14.19 -6.98 -6.72
CA THR A 55 -15.55 -7.44 -7.01
C THR A 55 -16.35 -7.48 -5.71
N CYS A 56 -17.48 -6.75 -5.65
CA CYS A 56 -18.37 -6.81 -4.50
C CYS A 56 -18.90 -8.23 -4.27
N PRO A 57 -18.77 -8.82 -3.07
CA PRO A 57 -19.26 -10.18 -2.82
C PRO A 57 -20.79 -10.27 -2.85
N LYS A 58 -21.51 -9.16 -2.59
CA LYS A 58 -22.98 -9.12 -2.58
C LYS A 58 -23.61 -8.98 -3.96
N CYS A 59 -23.19 -7.96 -4.72
CA CYS A 59 -23.83 -7.63 -6.00
C CYS A 59 -22.95 -7.87 -7.23
N ARG A 60 -21.73 -8.40 -7.03
CA ARG A 60 -20.76 -8.73 -8.10
C ARG A 60 -20.29 -7.55 -8.95
N LYS A 61 -20.69 -6.30 -8.63
CA LYS A 61 -20.18 -5.10 -9.29
C LYS A 61 -18.68 -4.92 -8.97
N LYS A 62 -17.89 -4.64 -10.01
CA LYS A 62 -16.48 -4.24 -9.89
C LYS A 62 -16.37 -2.74 -9.54
N PHE A 63 -15.45 -2.39 -8.65
CA PHE A 63 -15.17 -1.01 -8.25
C PHE A 63 -13.76 -0.89 -7.64
N LEU A 64 -13.27 0.34 -7.46
CA LEU A 64 -11.98 0.58 -6.82
C LEU A 64 -12.12 0.62 -5.30
N SER A 65 -11.17 -0.01 -4.62
CA SER A 65 -10.93 0.14 -3.18
C SER A 65 -9.82 1.16 -2.93
N TYR A 66 -9.87 1.86 -1.80
CA TYR A 66 -8.91 2.92 -1.48
C TYR A 66 -8.22 2.69 -0.14
N LEU A 67 -7.03 3.25 0.03
CA LEU A 67 -6.34 3.43 1.28
C LEU A 67 -6.55 4.84 1.79
N ILE A 68 -6.97 4.93 3.04
CA ILE A 68 -7.02 6.16 3.81
C ILE A 68 -5.82 6.16 4.74
N ILE A 69 -5.03 7.24 4.69
CA ILE A 69 -3.87 7.44 5.56
C ILE A 69 -4.26 8.44 6.62
N ARG A 70 -4.14 8.05 7.89
CA ARG A 70 -4.50 8.89 9.03
C ARG A 70 -3.36 9.06 9.99
N ASP A 71 -3.35 10.21 10.65
CA ASP A 71 -2.64 10.37 11.91
C ASP A 71 -3.21 9.45 12.98
N SER A 72 -2.36 8.69 13.67
CA SER A 72 -2.77 7.79 14.73
C SER A 72 -3.03 8.54 16.04
N GLU A 73 -2.50 9.75 16.19
CA GLU A 73 -2.76 10.60 17.36
C GLU A 73 -3.97 11.50 17.12
N THR A 74 -4.03 12.20 15.97
CA THR A 74 -5.11 13.16 15.70
C THR A 74 -6.30 12.56 14.96
N ASN A 75 -6.18 11.34 14.38
CA ASN A 75 -7.15 10.73 13.48
C ASN A 75 -7.42 11.50 12.18
N GLU A 76 -6.67 12.56 11.89
CA GLU A 76 -6.83 13.36 10.67
C GLU A 76 -6.34 12.62 9.43
N GLU A 77 -7.10 12.69 8.34
CA GLU A 77 -6.70 12.15 7.03
C GLU A 77 -5.58 13.02 6.43
N LYS A 78 -4.43 12.41 6.11
CA LYS A 78 -3.24 13.13 5.60
C LYS A 78 -3.21 13.25 4.09
N GLU A 79 -3.87 12.34 3.38
CA GLU A 79 -3.97 12.38 1.93
C GLU A 79 -5.30 13.01 1.51
N LEU A 80 -5.23 14.12 0.79
CA LEU A 80 -6.41 14.72 0.15
C LEU A 80 -6.88 13.91 -1.07
N THR A 81 -5.96 13.20 -1.72
CA THR A 81 -6.25 12.37 -2.89
C THR A 81 -6.41 10.90 -2.50
N PRO A 82 -7.47 10.22 -3.00
CA PRO A 82 -7.65 8.80 -2.72
C PRO A 82 -6.49 7.97 -3.27
N ILE A 83 -5.86 7.18 -2.39
CA ILE A 83 -4.84 6.21 -2.80
C ILE A 83 -5.55 4.91 -3.17
N VAL A 84 -5.44 4.42 -4.40
CA VAL A 84 -6.04 3.12 -4.74
C VAL A 84 -5.31 2.02 -3.96
N PHE A 85 -6.09 1.16 -3.30
CA PHE A 85 -5.56 -0.02 -2.64
C PHE A 85 -5.18 -1.08 -3.66
N MET A 86 -3.97 -1.61 -3.52
CA MET A 86 -3.40 -2.67 -4.34
C MET A 86 -3.11 -3.86 -3.44
N CYS A 87 -3.33 -5.09 -3.91
CA CYS A 87 -2.89 -6.28 -3.20
C CYS A 87 -1.37 -6.42 -3.24
N LYS A 88 -0.82 -7.37 -2.47
CA LYS A 88 0.62 -7.65 -2.42
C LYS A 88 1.21 -7.94 -3.81
N VAL A 89 0.51 -8.72 -4.64
CA VAL A 89 0.97 -9.12 -5.98
C VAL A 89 1.01 -7.91 -6.92
N GLN A 90 -0.07 -7.13 -6.97
CA GLN A 90 -0.16 -5.90 -7.77
C GLN A 90 0.93 -4.89 -7.36
N THR A 91 1.17 -4.76 -6.05
CA THR A 91 2.22 -3.87 -5.50
C THR A 91 3.60 -4.31 -5.97
N LEU A 92 3.92 -5.61 -5.91
CA LEU A 92 5.19 -6.14 -6.40
C LEU A 92 5.35 -5.95 -7.91
N GLN A 93 4.28 -6.19 -8.69
CA GLN A 93 4.34 -6.02 -10.14
C GLN A 93 4.61 -4.56 -10.53
N ALA A 94 3.97 -3.61 -9.86
CA ALA A 94 4.23 -2.19 -10.05
C ALA A 94 5.67 -1.81 -9.65
N MET A 95 6.19 -2.36 -8.55
CA MET A 95 7.59 -2.17 -8.17
C MET A 95 8.56 -2.71 -9.23
N LYS A 96 8.34 -3.93 -9.73
CA LYS A 96 9.16 -4.53 -10.81
C LYS A 96 9.17 -3.64 -12.06
N THR A 97 7.99 -3.17 -12.48
CA THR A 97 7.85 -2.29 -13.65
C THR A 97 8.67 -1.00 -13.49
N ILE A 98 8.68 -0.39 -12.29
CA ILE A 98 9.50 0.79 -12.02
C ILE A 98 11.00 0.45 -12.02
N LYS A 99 11.39 -0.69 -11.43
CA LYS A 99 12.78 -1.17 -11.41
C LYS A 99 13.30 -1.36 -12.83
N GLU A 100 12.52 -2.01 -13.69
CA GLU A 100 12.86 -2.24 -15.10
C GLU A 100 13.03 -0.92 -15.87
N LYS A 101 12.09 0.02 -15.69
CA LYS A 101 12.13 1.31 -16.39
C LYS A 101 13.24 2.25 -15.91
N ARG A 102 13.64 2.18 -14.63
CA ARG A 102 14.56 3.14 -14.01
C ARG A 102 15.91 2.55 -13.60
N GLY A 103 16.09 1.24 -13.70
CA GLY A 103 17.22 0.49 -13.16
C GLY A 103 17.23 0.37 -11.62
N LYS A 104 16.70 1.38 -10.90
CA LYS A 104 16.59 1.38 -9.44
C LYS A 104 15.27 1.96 -8.95
N ILE A 105 14.78 1.41 -7.85
CA ILE A 105 13.72 2.01 -7.06
C ILE A 105 14.41 2.84 -5.96
N GLY A 106 13.89 4.02 -5.65
CA GLY A 106 14.37 4.83 -4.54
C GLY A 106 13.20 5.28 -3.69
N ILE A 107 13.32 5.17 -2.37
CA ILE A 107 12.23 5.50 -1.44
C ILE A 107 11.76 6.96 -1.59
N SER A 108 12.69 7.90 -1.74
CA SER A 108 12.37 9.32 -1.95
C SER A 108 11.69 9.57 -3.30
N TYR A 109 12.02 8.78 -4.32
CA TYR A 109 11.35 8.87 -5.62
C TYR A 109 9.91 8.37 -5.51
N LEU A 110 9.68 7.22 -4.86
CA LEU A 110 8.33 6.69 -4.64
C LEU A 110 7.48 7.67 -3.83
N GLY A 111 7.99 8.18 -2.71
CA GLY A 111 7.23 9.12 -1.88
C GLY A 111 6.83 10.42 -2.59
N LYS A 112 7.66 10.92 -3.52
CA LYS A 112 7.38 12.17 -4.25
C LYS A 112 6.60 11.97 -5.56
N ASN A 113 6.91 10.92 -6.31
CA ASN A 113 6.45 10.75 -7.70
C ASN A 113 5.48 9.58 -7.88
N ASN A 114 5.36 8.70 -6.88
CA ASN A 114 4.45 7.56 -6.96
C ASN A 114 3.92 7.19 -5.55
N ARG A 115 3.18 8.14 -4.97
CA ARG A 115 2.60 8.03 -3.62
C ARG A 115 1.77 6.77 -3.48
N GLN A 116 0.97 6.43 -4.49
CA GLN A 116 0.15 5.23 -4.46
C GLN A 116 0.98 3.97 -4.24
N LEU A 117 2.06 3.78 -5.01
CA LEU A 117 2.92 2.63 -4.81
C LEU A 117 3.66 2.69 -3.47
N PHE A 118 4.09 3.88 -3.05
CA PHE A 118 4.76 4.06 -1.76
C PHE A 118 3.90 3.60 -0.58
N TYR A 119 2.64 4.04 -0.49
CA TYR A 119 1.75 3.68 0.62
C TYR A 119 1.38 2.19 0.59
N ASN A 120 1.06 1.63 -0.58
CA ASN A 120 0.79 0.19 -0.71
C ASN A 120 2.02 -0.67 -0.38
N MET A 121 3.21 -0.25 -0.79
CA MET A 121 4.47 -0.90 -0.45
C MET A 121 4.68 -0.96 1.06
N ILE A 122 4.53 0.17 1.76
CA ILE A 122 4.70 0.19 3.22
C ILE A 122 3.61 -0.62 3.92
N ARG A 123 2.36 -0.59 3.45
CA ARG A 123 1.28 -1.40 4.02
C ARG A 123 1.59 -2.89 3.98
N HIS A 124 2.07 -3.41 2.86
CA HIS A 124 2.29 -4.85 2.67
C HIS A 124 3.63 -5.36 3.20
N PHE A 125 4.69 -4.55 3.12
CA PHE A 125 6.05 -5.00 3.43
C PHE A 125 6.65 -4.33 4.67
N GLY A 126 5.97 -3.32 5.22
CA GLY A 126 6.35 -2.59 6.42
C GLY A 126 7.52 -1.62 6.23
N THR A 127 8.57 -2.02 5.52
CA THR A 127 9.74 -1.18 5.25
C THR A 127 10.18 -1.25 3.81
N TYR A 128 10.84 -0.19 3.34
CA TYR A 128 11.46 -0.18 2.02
C TYR A 128 12.46 -1.33 1.84
N GLY A 129 13.30 -1.62 2.84
CA GLY A 129 14.26 -2.74 2.78
C GLY A 129 13.59 -4.08 2.54
N ASN A 130 12.53 -4.39 3.30
CA ASN A 130 11.73 -5.61 3.10
C ASN A 130 11.05 -5.65 1.73
N SER A 131 10.66 -4.49 1.21
CA SER A 131 10.02 -4.40 -0.10
C SER A 131 11.01 -4.75 -1.22
N ILE A 132 12.25 -4.24 -1.12
CA ILE A 132 13.30 -4.54 -2.09
C ILE A 132 13.73 -6.00 -2.04
N SER A 133 13.77 -6.62 -0.86
CA SER A 133 14.10 -8.05 -0.75
C SER A 133 13.06 -8.97 -1.40
N MET A 134 11.83 -8.50 -1.62
CA MET A 134 10.79 -9.27 -2.32
C MET A 134 10.90 -9.18 -3.86
N LEU A 135 11.83 -8.37 -4.38
CA LEU A 135 12.07 -8.18 -5.82
C LEU A 135 13.27 -8.98 -6.36
N ASN A 136 14.01 -9.64 -5.48
CA ASN A 136 15.17 -10.47 -5.80
C ASN A 136 14.83 -11.92 -5.48
#